data_AF-A0A1F8MFF2-F1
#
_entry.id   AF-A0A1F8MFF2-F1
#
_cell.length_a   1.000
_cell.length_b   1.000
_cell.length_c   1.000
_cell.angle_alpha   90.00
_cell.angle_beta   90.00
_cell.angle_gamma   90.00
#
_symmetry.space_group_name_H-M   'P 1'
#
loop_
_entity.id
_entity.type
_entity.pdbx_description
1 polymer ?
#
loop_
_entity_poly.entity_id
_entity_poly.type
_entity_poly.pdbx_seq_one_letter_code
_entity_poly.pdbx_strand_id
1 'polypeptide(L)'
;MTGYERGDVVLVRFIFSDETGERQRPAVIVSSDAYHQSRQEAIIAAITSRTDRILVGDHLISDWREAGLLFPSVATGIVRTIKQGMIAKKLGIMPLPDMRRIEGNLRDALGLK
;
A
#
# COMPACT_ATOMS: atom_id res chain seq x y z
N MET A 1 -17.61 -3.49 -9.91
CA MET A 1 -16.70 -2.66 -10.71
C MET A 1 -16.57 -1.32 -10.02
N THR A 2 -15.75 -1.27 -8.98
CA THR A 2 -15.25 -0.02 -8.39
C THR A 2 -13.75 -0.19 -8.48
N GLY A 3 -13.16 0.39 -9.53
CA GLY A 3 -11.76 0.21 -9.86
C GLY A 3 -10.93 0.82 -8.74
N TYR A 4 -10.08 0.00 -8.12
CA TYR A 4 -9.02 0.57 -7.31
C TYR A 4 -7.89 0.97 -8.24
N GLU A 5 -7.31 2.13 -7.98
CA GLU A 5 -6.29 2.71 -8.85
C GLU A 5 -4.96 2.79 -8.13
N ARG A 6 -3.90 3.00 -8.90
CA ARG A 6 -2.58 3.25 -8.34
C ARG A 6 -2.61 4.48 -7.42
N GLY A 7 -2.00 4.36 -6.24
CA GLY A 7 -2.00 5.41 -5.22
C GLY A 7 -3.18 5.36 -4.26
N ASP A 8 -4.20 4.52 -4.51
CA ASP A 8 -5.26 4.32 -3.54
C ASP A 8 -4.71 3.74 -2.24
N VAL A 9 -5.07 4.39 -1.13
CA VAL A 9 -4.85 3.85 0.21
C VAL A 9 -6.05 3.02 0.59
N VAL A 10 -5.82 1.75 0.85
CA VAL A 10 -6.87 0.73 1.04
C VAL A 10 -6.67 -0.02 2.33
N LEU A 11 -7.77 -0.48 2.92
CA LEU A 11 -7.76 -1.39 4.06
C LEU A 11 -7.86 -2.83 3.56
N VAL A 12 -6.84 -3.64 3.82
CA VAL A 12 -6.75 -5.02 3.33
C VAL A 12 -6.95 -6.00 4.48
N ARG A 13 -7.75 -7.04 4.23
CA ARG A 13 -7.99 -8.14 5.16
C ARG A 13 -6.91 -9.21 4.97
N PHE A 14 -6.05 -9.37 5.96
CA PHE A 14 -5.12 -10.50 6.00
C PHE A 14 -5.67 -11.57 6.93
N ILE A 15 -5.96 -12.73 6.37
CA ILE A 15 -6.19 -13.95 7.15
C ILE A 15 -4.81 -14.48 7.56
N PHE A 16 -4.62 -14.76 8.84
CA PHE A 16 -3.40 -15.43 9.27
C PHE A 16 -3.26 -16.82 8.63
N SER A 17 -2.03 -17.29 8.47
CA SER A 17 -1.76 -18.64 7.94
C SER A 17 -2.30 -19.76 8.82
N ASP A 18 -2.63 -19.47 10.08
CA ASP A 18 -3.24 -20.40 11.05
C ASP A 18 -4.77 -20.25 11.16
N GLU A 19 -5.39 -19.41 10.32
CA GLU A 19 -6.83 -19.11 10.29
C GLU A 19 -7.42 -18.58 11.62
N THR A 20 -6.59 -18.22 12.60
CA THR A 20 -7.04 -17.84 13.95
C THR A 20 -7.56 -16.40 14.08
N GLY A 21 -7.51 -15.62 12.99
CA GLY A 21 -8.07 -14.27 12.98
C GLY A 21 -7.84 -13.48 11.69
N GLU A 22 -8.56 -12.37 11.58
CA GLU A 22 -8.41 -11.39 10.50
C GLU A 22 -7.68 -10.15 11.05
N ARG A 23 -6.56 -9.77 10.44
CA ARG A 23 -5.93 -8.47 10.69
C ARG A 23 -6.15 -7.54 9.50
N GLN A 24 -6.83 -6.44 9.77
CA GLN A 24 -6.96 -5.35 8.80
C GLN A 24 -5.76 -4.42 8.91
N ARG A 25 -5.11 -4.16 7.78
CA ARG A 25 -3.95 -3.27 7.71
C ARG A 25 -4.08 -2.35 6.50
N PRO A 26 -3.77 -1.05 6.64
CA PRO A 26 -3.68 -0.16 5.50
C PRO A 26 -2.56 -0.59 4.56
N ALA A 27 -2.75 -0.34 3.27
CA ALA A 27 -1.77 -0.53 2.22
C ALA A 27 -2.00 0.51 1.12
N VAL A 28 -0.97 0.80 0.33
CA VAL A 28 -1.10 1.62 -0.88
C VAL A 28 -0.96 0.73 -2.12
N ILE A 29 -1.83 0.93 -3.11
CA ILE A 29 -1.74 0.22 -4.38
C ILE A 29 -0.61 0.82 -5.21
N VAL A 30 0.31 -0.02 -5.67
CA VAL A 30 1.49 0.37 -6.45
C VAL A 30 1.50 -0.20 -7.87
N SER A 31 0.68 -1.23 -8.14
CA SER A 31 0.46 -1.75 -9.49
C SER A 31 -0.09 -0.66 -10.42
N SER A 32 0.30 -0.72 -11.70
CA SER A 32 -0.27 0.13 -12.74
C SER A 32 -1.73 -0.21 -13.04
N ASP A 33 -2.45 0.74 -13.63
CA ASP A 33 -3.85 0.55 -14.04
C ASP A 33 -3.98 -0.61 -15.04
N ALA A 34 -3.03 -0.73 -15.98
CA ALA A 34 -2.98 -1.85 -16.93
C ALA A 34 -2.85 -3.21 -16.22
N TYR A 35 -2.07 -3.30 -15.14
CA TYR A 35 -1.96 -4.53 -14.34
C TYR A 35 -3.29 -4.82 -13.64
N HIS A 36 -3.91 -3.80 -13.02
CA HIS A 36 -5.14 -3.94 -12.24
C HIS A 36 -6.35 -4.31 -13.11
N GLN A 37 -6.43 -3.78 -14.34
CA GLN A 37 -7.54 -4.04 -15.27
C GLN A 37 -7.45 -5.43 -15.93
N SER A 38 -6.23 -5.96 -16.09
CA SER A 38 -6.01 -7.27 -16.74
C SER A 38 -6.00 -8.45 -15.78
N ARG A 39 -6.08 -8.20 -14.46
CA ARG A 39 -5.93 -9.20 -13.41
C ARG A 39 -6.97 -9.02 -12.31
N GLN A 40 -7.21 -10.07 -11.53
CA GLN A 40 -8.00 -9.98 -10.30
C GLN A 40 -7.13 -9.67 -9.08
N GLU A 41 -5.85 -9.42 -9.31
CA GLU A 41 -4.86 -9.08 -8.30
C GLU A 41 -4.51 -7.60 -8.32
N ALA A 42 -4.00 -7.12 -7.20
CA ALA A 42 -3.34 -5.83 -7.07
C ALA A 42 -1.97 -6.03 -6.42
N ILE A 43 -0.98 -5.22 -6.80
CA ILE A 43 0.30 -5.14 -6.10
C ILE A 43 0.21 -3.97 -5.13
N ILE A 44 0.49 -4.24 -3.86
CA ILE A 44 0.41 -3.28 -2.77
C ILE A 44 1.73 -3.17 -2.02
N ALA A 45 1.98 -2.01 -1.43
CA ALA A 45 2.98 -1.83 -0.38
C ALA A 45 2.27 -1.70 0.98
N ALA A 46 2.69 -2.47 1.98
CA ALA A 46 2.09 -2.43 3.31
C ALA A 46 2.37 -1.09 4.01
N ILE A 47 1.42 -0.58 4.78
CA ILE A 47 1.59 0.63 5.60
C ILE A 47 1.66 0.24 7.09
N THR A 48 2.58 0.86 7.83
CA THR A 48 2.74 0.67 9.27
C THR A 48 2.74 2.00 10.01
N SER A 49 2.18 2.05 11.23
CA SER A 49 2.28 3.21 12.11
C SER A 49 3.56 3.24 12.96
N ARG A 50 4.46 2.26 12.77
CA ARG A 50 5.79 2.28 13.39
C ARG A 50 6.73 3.16 12.58
N THR A 51 6.85 4.41 13.00
CA THR A 51 7.64 5.45 12.32
C THR A 51 9.08 5.57 12.83
N ASP A 52 9.44 4.82 13.87
CA ASP A 52 10.74 4.82 14.53
C ASP A 52 11.84 4.06 13.75
N ARG A 53 11.45 3.26 12.75
CA ARG A 53 12.37 2.47 11.92
C ARG A 53 11.98 2.58 10.45
N ILE A 54 12.85 3.21 9.67
CA ILE A 54 12.71 3.39 8.22
C ILE A 54 13.84 2.62 7.54
N LEU A 55 13.51 1.64 6.73
CA LEU A 55 14.44 0.77 5.99
C LEU A 55 14.52 1.15 4.51
N VAL A 56 15.42 0.51 3.77
CA VAL A 56 15.49 0.65 2.31
C VAL A 56 14.14 0.27 1.69
N GLY A 57 13.64 1.13 0.81
CA GLY A 57 12.32 0.97 0.18
C GLY A 57 11.17 1.57 0.99
N ASP A 58 11.38 1.94 2.25
CA ASP A 58 10.36 2.59 3.07
C ASP A 58 10.26 4.09 2.78
N HIS A 59 9.09 4.68 2.98
CA HIS A 59 8.86 6.13 2.89
C HIS A 59 7.98 6.61 4.05
N LEU A 60 8.46 7.60 4.80
CA LEU A 60 7.67 8.27 5.84
C LEU A 60 6.64 9.18 5.17
N ILE A 61 5.35 8.89 5.37
CA ILE A 61 4.25 9.60 4.72
C ILE A 61 4.08 10.95 5.42
N SER A 62 4.25 12.03 4.64
CA SER A 62 4.23 13.40 5.16
C SER A 62 2.80 13.82 5.49
N ASP A 63 1.88 13.65 4.54
CA ASP A 63 0.46 14.03 4.67
C ASP A 63 -0.46 12.81 4.86
N TRP A 64 -0.19 12.06 5.93
CA TRP A 64 -0.91 10.82 6.25
C TRP A 64 -2.42 11.06 6.47
N ARG A 65 -2.82 12.25 6.92
CA ARG A 65 -4.25 12.61 7.10
C ARG A 65 -4.97 12.71 5.77
N GLU A 66 -4.36 13.35 4.77
CA GLU A 66 -4.90 13.44 3.41
C GLU A 66 -4.97 12.05 2.76
N ALA A 67 -4.01 11.18 3.07
CA ALA A 67 -4.01 9.77 2.69
C ALA A 67 -5.13 8.92 3.36
N GLY A 68 -5.92 9.51 4.28
CA GLY A 68 -7.01 8.82 5.00
C GLY A 68 -6.52 7.90 6.12
N LEU A 69 -5.27 8.04 6.55
CA LEU A 69 -4.71 7.26 7.67
C LEU A 69 -5.07 7.90 9.00
N LEU A 70 -5.15 7.08 10.06
CA LEU A 70 -5.51 7.55 11.41
C LEU A 70 -4.31 8.06 12.22
N PHE A 71 -3.09 7.65 11.84
CA PHE A 71 -1.86 7.94 12.56
C PHE A 71 -0.72 8.24 11.58
N PRO A 72 0.34 8.97 12.02
CA PRO A 72 1.61 9.02 11.29
C PRO A 72 2.06 7.61 10.90
N SER A 73 2.48 7.45 9.64
CA SER A 73 2.66 6.13 9.05
C SER A 73 3.80 6.10 8.04
N VAL A 74 4.33 4.90 7.80
CA VAL A 74 5.37 4.59 6.82
C VAL A 74 4.77 3.65 5.77
N ALA A 75 4.89 3.99 4.49
CA ALA A 75 4.71 3.03 3.41
C ALA A 75 5.99 2.19 3.31
N THR A 76 5.88 0.88 3.47
CA THR A 76 7.05 0.00 3.58
C THR A 76 7.51 -0.54 2.23
N GLY A 77 8.77 -0.95 2.14
CA GLY A 77 9.30 -1.76 1.04
C GLY A 77 8.73 -3.19 1.00
N ILE A 78 7.82 -3.56 1.92
CA ILE A 78 7.17 -4.88 1.94
C ILE A 78 6.03 -4.88 0.91
N VAL A 79 6.37 -5.33 -0.30
CA VAL A 79 5.43 -5.46 -1.42
C VAL A 79 4.75 -6.83 -1.40
N ARG A 80 3.44 -6.85 -1.68
CA ARG A 80 2.65 -8.09 -1.81
C ARG A 80 1.70 -7.99 -2.98
N THR A 81 1.46 -9.13 -3.62
CA THR A 81 0.33 -9.29 -4.53
C THR A 81 -0.85 -9.86 -3.75
N ILE A 82 -2.02 -9.24 -3.87
CA ILE A 82 -3.26 -9.67 -3.20
C ILE A 82 -4.38 -9.85 -4.22
N LYS A 83 -5.37 -10.68 -3.90
CA LYS A 83 -6.64 -10.67 -4.65
C LYS A 83 -7.39 -9.38 -4.34
N GLN A 84 -8.00 -8.74 -5.33
CA GLN A 84 -8.78 -7.51 -5.15
C GLN A 84 -9.94 -7.70 -4.16
N GLY A 85 -10.51 -8.91 -4.07
CA GLY A 85 -11.52 -9.27 -3.07
C GLY A 85 -11.05 -9.23 -1.61
N MET A 86 -9.73 -9.16 -1.36
CA MET A 86 -9.18 -8.96 -0.01
C MET A 86 -9.23 -7.50 0.44
N ILE A 87 -9.54 -6.56 -0.48
CA ILE A 87 -9.66 -5.14 -0.16
C ILE A 87 -11.03 -4.91 0.47
N ALA A 88 -11.04 -4.52 1.75
CA ALA A 88 -12.26 -4.25 2.50
C ALA A 88 -12.91 -2.92 2.09
N LYS A 89 -12.10 -1.87 1.93
CA LYS A 89 -12.53 -0.53 1.51
C LYS A 89 -11.34 0.36 1.14
N LYS A 90 -11.61 1.40 0.35
CA LYS A 90 -10.72 2.55 0.17
C LYS A 90 -10.78 3.45 1.42
N LEU A 91 -9.61 3.90 1.87
CA LEU A 91 -9.43 4.85 2.97
C LEU A 91 -9.20 6.27 2.46
N GLY A 92 -8.45 6.40 1.36
CA GLY A 92 -8.07 7.68 0.79
C GLY A 92 -7.21 7.51 -0.46
N ILE A 93 -6.51 8.58 -0.84
CA ILE A 93 -5.56 8.60 -1.96
C ILE A 93 -4.24 9.14 -1.43
N MET A 94 -3.14 8.47 -1.75
CA MET A 94 -1.82 8.92 -1.34
C MET A 94 -1.49 10.27 -1.98
N PRO A 95 -1.07 11.29 -1.21
CA PRO A 95 -0.64 12.57 -1.77
C PRO A 95 0.46 12.37 -2.82
N LEU A 96 0.35 13.09 -3.94
CA LEU A 96 1.26 12.92 -5.08
C LEU A 96 2.76 13.08 -4.72
N PRO A 97 3.17 13.99 -3.81
CA PRO A 97 4.57 14.05 -3.35
C PRO A 97 5.02 12.77 -2.65
N ASP A 98 4.20 12.23 -1.75
CA ASP A 98 4.49 10.98 -1.05
C ASP A 98 4.49 9.79 -2.00
N MET A 99 3.53 9.72 -2.93
CA MET A 99 3.46 8.65 -3.92
C MET A 99 4.72 8.61 -4.79
N ARG A 100 5.21 9.76 -5.27
CA ARG A 100 6.46 9.82 -6.04
C ARG A 100 7.68 9.32 -5.26
N ARG A 101 7.73 9.59 -3.95
CA ARG A 101 8.82 9.09 -3.09
C ARG A 101 8.73 7.58 -2.88
N ILE A 102 7.52 7.07 -2.64
CA ILE A 102 7.27 5.62 -2.56
C ILE A 102 7.74 4.93 -3.85
N GLU A 103 7.40 5.48 -5.01
CA GLU A 103 7.83 4.92 -6.29
C GLU A 103 9.34 4.89 -6.47
N GLY A 104 10.03 6.00 -6.14
CA GLY A 104 11.49 6.06 -6.19
C GLY A 104 12.12 5.02 -5.26
N ASN A 105 11.66 4.94 -4.01
CA ASN A 105 12.21 4.03 -3.03
C ASN A 105 11.95 2.56 -3.40
N LEU A 106 10.79 2.24 -3.98
CA LEU A 106 10.49 0.90 -4.47
C LEU A 106 11.32 0.55 -5.72
N ARG A 107 11.58 1.49 -6.63
CA ARG A 107 12.49 1.27 -7.76
C ARG A 107 13.89 0.91 -7.27
N ASP A 108 14.40 1.64 -6.27
CA ASP A 108 15.70 1.35 -5.66
C ASP A 108 15.70 -0.03 -5.00
N ALA A 109 14.67 -0.35 -4.22
CA ALA A 109 14.54 -1.66 -3.54
C ALA A 109 14.41 -2.84 -4.53
N LEU A 110 13.83 -2.62 -5.71
CA LEU A 110 13.66 -3.63 -6.75
C LEU A 110 14.80 -3.64 -7.78
N GLY A 111 15.79 -2.75 -7.67
CA GLY A 111 16.88 -2.63 -8.64
C GLY A 111 16.45 -2.13 -10.02
N LEU A 112 15.30 -1.43 -10.11
CA LEU A 112 14.73 -0.90 -11.35
C LEU A 112 15.28 0.52 -11.60
N LYS A 113 16.44 0.59 -12.24
CA LYS A 113 17.07 1.86 -12.66
C LYS A 113 16.30 2.48 -13.82
#